data_AF-A0A854W6J9-F1
#
_entry.id   AF-A0A854W6J9-F1
#
_cell.length_a   1.000
_cell.length_b   1.000
_cell.length_c   1.000
_cell.angle_alpha   90.00
_cell.angle_beta   90.00
_cell.angle_gamma   90.00
#
_symmetry.space_group_name_H-M   'P 1'
#
loop_
_entity.id
_entity.type
_entity.pdbx_description
1 polymer ?
#
loop_
_entity_poly.entity_id
_entity_poly.type
_entity_poly.pdbx_seq_one_letter_code
_entity_poly.pdbx_strand_id
1 'polypeptide(L)' 'MKEDYISYIRSKVGHGKIILNFAGGIMTDNQNRVLLQLRADKETWAREA' A
#
# COMPACT_ATOMS: atom_id res chain seq x y z
N MET A 1 20.47 -12.62 7.99
CA MET A 1 19.64 -11.54 7.40
C MET A 1 18.72 -11.04 8.49
N LYS A 2 18.62 -9.73 8.72
CA LYS A 2 17.70 -9.20 9.74
C LYS A 2 16.27 -9.39 9.24
N GLU A 3 15.42 -10.03 10.02
CA GLU A 3 14.01 -10.25 9.65
C GLU A 3 13.29 -8.90 9.54
N ASP A 4 12.61 -8.66 8.40
CA ASP A 4 11.78 -7.46 8.24
C ASP A 4 10.43 -7.64 8.96
N TYR A 5 9.81 -6.53 9.33
CA TYR A 5 8.57 -6.55 10.11
C TYR A 5 7.42 -7.31 9.41
N ILE A 6 7.33 -7.23 8.08
CA ILE A 6 6.26 -7.89 7.33
C ILE A 6 6.47 -9.41 7.33
N SER A 7 7.70 -9.87 7.09
CA SER A 7 8.04 -11.29 7.20
C SER A 7 7.79 -11.82 8.61
N TYR A 8 8.24 -11.08 9.65
CA TYR A 8 8.03 -11.45 11.05
C TYR A 8 6.56 -11.61 11.41
N ILE A 9 5.70 -10.62 11.11
CA ILE A 9 4.29 -10.70 11.49
C ILE A 9 3.53 -11.77 10.69
N ARG A 10 3.91 -12.01 9.43
CA ARG A 10 3.33 -13.10 8.61
C ARG A 10 3.68 -14.48 9.13
N SER A 11 4.86 -14.66 9.74
CA SER A 11 5.20 -15.92 10.43
C SER A 11 4.27 -16.23 11.61
N LYS A 12 3.66 -15.21 12.23
CA LYS A 12 2.78 -15.35 13.40
C LYS A 12 1.31 -15.54 13.03
N VAL A 13 0.83 -14.86 11.99
CA VAL A 13 -0.61 -14.78 11.64
C VAL A 13 -0.95 -15.57 10.36
N GLY A 14 0.07 -15.99 9.59
CA GLY A 14 -0.12 -16.67 8.31
C GLY A 14 -0.93 -15.83 7.33
N HIS A 15 -1.97 -16.44 6.74
CA HIS A 15 -2.91 -15.78 5.83
C HIS A 15 -4.04 -15.01 6.52
N GLY A 16 -4.04 -14.94 7.87
CA GLY A 16 -5.01 -14.15 8.62
C GLY A 16 -4.91 -12.66 8.31
N LYS A 17 -6.00 -11.93 8.61
CA LYS A 17 -6.04 -10.47 8.49
C LYS A 17 -5.09 -9.84 9.51
N ILE A 18 -4.42 -8.76 9.12
CA ILE A 18 -3.50 -7.99 9.96
C ILE A 18 -3.89 -6.52 9.88
N ILE A 19 -3.85 -5.81 11.01
CA ILE A 19 -3.95 -4.36 11.05
C ILE A 19 -2.55 -3.81 10.80
N LEU A 20 -2.35 -3.16 9.65
CA LEU A 20 -1.09 -2.52 9.28
C LEU A 20 -1.25 -1.00 9.39
N ASN A 21 -0.23 -0.33 9.93
CA ASN A 21 -0.18 1.12 9.80
C ASN A 21 0.10 1.49 8.35
N PHE A 22 -0.55 2.55 7.87
CA PHE A 22 -0.33 3.06 6.54
C PHE A 22 -0.48 4.58 6.54
N ALA A 23 0.25 5.25 5.66
CA ALA A 23 0.09 6.67 5.39
C ALA A 23 -0.16 6.86 3.90
N GLY A 24 -1.20 7.63 3.57
CA GLY A 24 -1.49 8.07 2.21
C GLY A 24 -1.20 9.56 2.06
N GLY A 25 -0.90 10.00 0.85
CA GLY A 25 -0.73 11.42 0.50
C GLY A 25 -1.51 11.75 -0.76
N ILE A 26 -2.00 13.00 -0.84
CA ILE A 26 -2.60 13.57 -2.04
C ILE A 26 -1.61 14.61 -2.57
N MET A 27 -1.21 14.46 -3.82
CA MET A 27 -0.31 15.40 -4.50
C MET A 27 -1.02 15.99 -5.70
N THR A 28 -0.92 17.31 -5.84
CA THR A 28 -1.48 18.05 -6.97
C THR A 28 -0.41 18.81 -7.72
N ASP A 29 -0.62 18.99 -9.02
CA ASP A 29 0.20 19.89 -9.83
C ASP A 29 -0.35 21.33 -9.87
N ASN A 30 0.30 22.21 -10.61
CA ASN A 30 -0.09 23.62 -10.77
C ASN A 30 -1.44 23.81 -11.49
N GLN A 31 -2.01 22.75 -12.06
CA GLN A 31 -3.32 22.74 -12.73
C GLN A 31 -4.40 22.06 -11.86
N ASN A 32 -4.12 21.82 -10.57
CA ASN A 32 -5.00 21.13 -9.62
C ASN A 32 -5.38 19.69 -10.02
N ARG A 33 -4.54 19.00 -10.82
CA ARG A 33 -4.75 17.58 -11.14
C ARG A 33 -4.13 16.70 -10.06
N VAL A 34 -4.77 15.56 -9.74
CA VAL A 34 -4.31 14.63 -8.70
C VAL A 34 -3.39 13.56 -9.30
N LEU A 35 -2.25 13.31 -8.66
CA LEU A 35 -1.36 12.21 -9.02
C LEU A 35 -1.95 10.86 -8.57
N LEU A 36 -2.13 9.94 -9.52
CA LEU A 36 -2.56 8.56 -9.26
C LEU A 36 -1.48 7.58 -9.73
N GLN A 37 -1.32 6.47 -9.00
CA GLN A 37 -0.44 5.37 -9.38
C GLN A 37 -1.26 4.25 -10.03
N LEU A 38 -0.89 3.84 -11.24
CA LEU A 38 -1.40 2.63 -11.87
C LEU A 38 -0.72 1.41 -11.24
N ARG A 39 -1.53 0.50 -10.70
CA ARG A 39 -1.02 -0.70 -10.06
C ARG A 39 -0.70 -1.76 -11.10
N ALA A 40 0.51 -2.33 -11.03
CA ALA A 40 0.95 -3.39 -11.96
C ALA A 40 0.23 -4.73 -11.76
N ASP A 41 -0.35 -4.99 -10.59
CA ASP A 41 -0.98 -6.27 -10.26
C ASP A 41 -2.44 -6.39 -10.71
N LYS A 42 -3.13 -5.25 -10.84
CA LYS A 42 -4.57 -5.19 -11.11
C LYS A 42 -4.94 -4.20 -12.21
N GLU A 43 -3.96 -3.50 -12.78
CA GLU A 43 -4.17 -2.47 -13.80
C GLU A 43 -5.21 -1.41 -13.41
N THR A 44 -5.28 -1.09 -12.11
CA THR A 44 -6.22 -0.11 -11.54
C THR A 44 -5.49 1.13 -11.05
N TRP A 45 -6.13 2.29 -11.21
CA TRP A 45 -5.64 3.56 -10.69
C TRP A 45 -6.09 3.73 -9.23
N ALA A 46 -5.13 3.70 -8.30
CA ALA A 46 -5.34 3.74 -6.85
C ALA A 46 -6.04 2.51 -6.23
N ARG A 47 -6.30 2.58 -4.91
CA ARG A 47 -6.89 1.51 -4.11
C ARG A 47 -8.39 1.41 -4.40
N GLU A 48 -8.90 0.23 -4.78
CA GLU A 48 -10.33 -0.07 -4.62
C GLU A 48 -10.67 0.05 -3.12
N ALA A 49 -11.61 0.94 -2.81
CA ALA A 49 -12.15 1.09 -1.46
C ALA A 49 -12.90 -0.18 -1.02
#